data_AF-A0A252BQH4-F1
#
_entry.id   AF-A0A252BQH4-F1
#
_cell.length_a   1.000
_cell.length_b   1.000
_cell.length_c   1.000
_cell.angle_alpha   90.00
_cell.angle_beta   90.00
_cell.angle_gamma   90.00
#
_symmetry.space_group_name_H-M   'P 1'
#
loop_
_entity.id
_entity.type
_entity.pdbx_description
1 polymer ?
#
loop_
_entity_poly.entity_id
_entity_poly.type
_entity_poly.pdbx_seq_one_letter_code
_entity_poly.pdbx_strand_id
1 'polypeptide(L)'
;MSKKPPTDWAEIADAYCAGSLSNRQIAKQFGIAESTLRKRIASEGWEKTAAQKVRTTTPKVRTTAHQRPVAQKRPSPVVAEAIPEDLEGRLLSLAERMTDELEDITAHHGEISEAIEIETANDENSRRRDAMMKAISHPMRTNSLKTIAQTVALLGGKAGAKKGKKEQQKDAAENASSGRFAPMNQPKLVVNNGK
;
A
#
# COMPACT_ATOMS: atom_id res chain seq x y z
N MET A 1 -32.02 -31.66 32.77
CA MET A 1 -30.55 -31.47 32.82
C MET A 1 -29.89 -32.44 31.82
N SER A 2 -29.86 -32.10 30.53
CA SER A 2 -29.27 -33.00 29.52
C SER A 2 -27.76 -32.82 29.49
N LYS A 3 -27.05 -33.88 29.92
CA LYS A 3 -25.59 -33.97 29.97
C LYS A 3 -25.05 -33.79 28.54
N LYS A 4 -24.23 -32.75 28.33
CA LYS A 4 -23.50 -32.55 27.08
C LYS A 4 -22.55 -33.74 26.86
N PRO A 5 -22.41 -34.24 25.63
CA PRO A 5 -21.53 -35.38 25.35
C PRO A 5 -20.10 -35.08 25.82
N PRO A 6 -19.36 -36.10 26.29
CA PRO A 6 -17.97 -35.94 26.68
C PRO A 6 -17.21 -35.37 25.49
N THR A 7 -16.59 -34.21 25.69
CA THR A 7 -15.79 -33.57 24.66
C THR A 7 -14.46 -34.29 24.56
N ASP A 8 -14.18 -34.89 23.42
CA ASP A 8 -12.93 -35.59 23.13
C ASP A 8 -11.83 -34.56 22.84
N TRP A 9 -11.20 -34.07 23.92
CA TRP A 9 -10.18 -33.02 23.86
C TRP A 9 -8.91 -33.45 23.10
N ALA A 10 -8.62 -34.76 23.06
CA ALA A 10 -7.48 -35.30 22.32
C ALA A 10 -7.62 -35.06 20.80
N GLU A 11 -8.81 -35.30 20.23
CA GLU A 11 -9.05 -35.09 18.79
C GLU A 11 -8.99 -33.60 18.41
N ILE A 12 -9.39 -32.73 19.33
CA ILE A 12 -9.32 -31.29 19.16
C ILE A 12 -7.87 -30.82 19.18
N ALA A 13 -7.03 -31.42 20.03
CA ALA A 13 -5.60 -31.15 20.10
C ALA A 13 -4.92 -31.53 18.78
N ASP A 14 -5.20 -32.73 18.27
CA ASP A 14 -4.64 -33.22 17.01
C ASP A 14 -5.07 -32.34 15.82
N ALA A 15 -6.35 -31.96 15.74
CA ALA A 15 -6.85 -31.06 14.70
C ALA A 15 -6.22 -29.66 14.78
N TYR A 16 -5.93 -29.17 15.99
CA TYR A 16 -5.26 -27.89 16.20
C TYR A 16 -3.77 -27.95 15.83
N CYS A 17 -3.07 -29.01 16.25
CA CYS A 17 -1.66 -29.26 15.92
C CYS A 17 -1.46 -29.47 14.41
N ALA A 18 -2.41 -30.15 13.73
CA ALA A 18 -2.40 -30.35 12.28
C ALA A 18 -2.47 -29.04 11.47
N GLY A 19 -2.90 -27.92 12.07
CA GLY A 19 -2.80 -26.58 11.48
C GLY A 19 -3.70 -26.30 10.27
N SER A 20 -4.46 -27.29 9.78
CA SER A 20 -5.27 -27.21 8.56
C SER A 20 -6.58 -26.44 8.71
N LEU A 21 -7.11 -26.36 9.92
CA LEU A 21 -8.39 -25.70 10.23
C LEU A 21 -8.17 -24.46 11.12
N SER A 22 -8.96 -23.41 10.87
CA SER A 22 -8.99 -22.24 11.76
C SER A 22 -9.65 -22.58 13.09
N ASN A 23 -9.29 -21.88 14.17
CA ASN A 23 -9.85 -22.12 15.51
C ASN A 23 -11.39 -22.06 15.53
N ARG A 24 -11.98 -21.22 14.66
CA ARG A 24 -13.43 -21.09 14.49
C ARG A 24 -14.06 -22.32 13.80
N GLN A 25 -13.36 -22.92 12.83
CA GLN A 25 -13.82 -24.15 12.17
C GLN A 25 -13.75 -25.35 13.11
N ILE A 26 -12.65 -25.47 13.86
CA ILE A 26 -12.48 -26.52 14.89
C ILE A 26 -13.61 -26.41 15.92
N ALA A 27 -13.84 -25.21 16.47
CA ALA A 27 -14.93 -24.98 17.43
C ALA A 27 -16.31 -25.39 16.89
N LYS A 28 -16.60 -25.10 15.61
CA LYS A 28 -17.86 -25.48 14.97
C LYS A 28 -17.98 -27.00 14.76
N GLN A 29 -16.91 -27.67 14.35
CA GLN A 29 -16.89 -29.12 14.10
C GLN A 29 -17.17 -29.91 15.39
N PHE A 30 -16.58 -29.49 16.51
CA PHE A 30 -16.74 -30.15 17.80
C PHE A 30 -17.89 -29.58 18.66
N GLY A 31 -18.63 -28.58 18.16
CA GLY A 31 -19.80 -28.01 18.84
C GLY A 31 -19.49 -27.21 20.10
N ILE A 32 -18.27 -26.65 20.21
CA ILE A 32 -17.79 -25.92 21.39
C ILE A 32 -17.73 -24.42 21.09
N ALA A 33 -17.85 -23.59 22.13
CA ALA A 33 -17.54 -22.17 22.00
C ALA A 33 -16.04 -21.95 21.72
N GLU A 34 -15.72 -21.09 20.76
CA GLU A 34 -14.34 -20.73 20.38
C GLU A 34 -13.52 -20.15 21.55
N SER A 35 -14.20 -19.48 22.50
CA SER A 35 -13.60 -18.96 23.72
C SER A 35 -13.09 -20.07 24.65
N THR A 36 -13.80 -21.21 24.73
CA THR A 36 -13.38 -22.37 25.51
C THR A 36 -12.16 -23.04 24.88
N LEU A 37 -12.14 -23.17 23.55
CA LEU A 37 -10.98 -23.68 22.81
C LEU A 37 -9.73 -22.82 23.04
N ARG A 38 -9.86 -21.48 22.96
CA ARG A 38 -8.75 -20.54 23.23
C ARG A 38 -8.22 -20.63 24.66
N LYS A 39 -9.10 -20.73 25.66
CA LYS A 39 -8.70 -20.90 27.06
C LYS A 39 -7.92 -22.20 27.26
N ARG A 40 -8.37 -23.28 26.60
CA ARG A 40 -7.73 -24.60 26.68
C ARG A 40 -6.34 -24.63 26.02
N ILE A 41 -6.21 -24.03 24.83
CA ILE A 41 -4.91 -23.86 24.15
C ILE A 41 -3.93 -23.11 25.07
N ALA A 42 -4.38 -22.05 25.73
CA ALA A 42 -3.54 -21.27 26.64
C ALA A 42 -3.16 -22.05 27.92
N SER A 43 -4.04 -22.91 28.44
CA SER A 43 -3.75 -23.70 29.64
C SER A 43 -2.89 -24.94 29.38
N GLU A 44 -3.05 -25.57 28.21
CA GLU A 44 -2.35 -26.82 27.85
C GLU A 44 -1.16 -26.59 26.91
N GLY A 45 -0.91 -25.33 26.50
CA GLY A 45 0.28 -24.94 25.75
C GLY A 45 0.35 -25.55 24.34
N TRP A 46 -0.77 -25.80 23.69
CA TRP A 46 -0.78 -26.42 22.37
C TRP A 46 -0.18 -25.48 21.32
N GLU A 47 0.80 -25.98 20.57
CA GLU A 47 1.45 -25.25 19.48
C GLU A 47 1.03 -25.83 18.13
N LYS A 48 0.77 -24.96 17.14
CA LYS A 48 0.50 -25.44 15.77
C LYS A 48 1.82 -25.90 15.16
N THR A 49 1.90 -27.14 14.68
CA THR A 49 3.03 -27.56 13.87
C THR A 49 3.08 -26.64 12.66
N ALA A 50 4.21 -25.96 12.47
CA ALA A 50 4.37 -24.85 11.53
C ALA A 50 4.24 -25.32 10.07
N ALA A 51 3.01 -25.56 9.62
CA ALA A 51 2.66 -25.74 8.23
C ALA A 51 1.30 -25.08 7.99
N GLN A 52 1.30 -24.14 7.06
CA GLN A 52 0.13 -23.49 6.48
C GLN A 52 -0.49 -22.34 7.31
N LYS A 53 0.11 -21.16 7.14
CA LYS A 53 -0.59 -19.87 7.29
C LYS A 53 -1.78 -19.83 6.32
N VAL A 54 -2.94 -20.33 6.76
CA VAL A 54 -4.21 -20.14 6.06
C VAL A 54 -4.55 -18.65 6.14
N ARG A 55 -4.45 -17.97 5.01
CA ARG A 55 -4.94 -16.60 4.81
C ARG A 55 -6.45 -16.59 5.06
N THR A 56 -6.87 -16.18 6.25
CA THR A 56 -8.26 -15.83 6.52
C THR A 56 -8.56 -14.45 5.92
N THR A 57 -8.90 -14.40 4.63
CA THR A 57 -9.66 -13.28 4.07
C THR A 57 -11.13 -13.66 4.10
N THR A 58 -11.88 -13.03 5.02
CA THR A 58 -13.33 -13.09 5.12
C THR A 58 -13.99 -12.56 3.84
N PRO A 59 -14.98 -13.25 3.24
CA PRO A 59 -15.76 -12.67 2.16
C PRO A 59 -16.86 -11.77 2.75
N LYS A 60 -16.78 -10.48 2.43
CA LYS A 60 -17.86 -9.52 2.69
C LYS A 60 -18.91 -9.72 1.60
N VAL A 61 -20.09 -10.18 2.01
CA VAL A 61 -21.27 -10.36 1.16
C VAL A 61 -21.68 -9.02 0.56
N ARG A 62 -21.69 -8.92 -0.77
CA ARG A 62 -22.54 -7.99 -1.54
C ARG A 62 -22.92 -8.64 -2.89
N THR A 63 -24.15 -9.11 -2.91
CA THR A 63 -25.17 -9.06 -3.98
C THR A 63 -24.70 -8.98 -5.45
N THR A 64 -24.83 -10.13 -6.12
CA THR A 64 -25.30 -10.40 -7.50
C THR A 64 -25.09 -9.37 -8.62
N ALA A 65 -24.21 -9.70 -9.58
CA ALA A 65 -24.54 -9.72 -11.02
C ALA A 65 -23.48 -10.51 -11.81
N HIS A 66 -23.89 -11.68 -12.34
CA HIS A 66 -23.38 -12.42 -13.50
C HIS A 66 -21.93 -12.18 -13.97
N GLN A 67 -21.00 -13.07 -13.62
CA GLN A 67 -19.85 -13.35 -14.49
C GLN A 67 -19.55 -14.86 -14.57
N ARG A 68 -19.77 -15.37 -15.79
CA ARG A 68 -19.33 -16.63 -16.39
C ARG A 68 -17.89 -16.99 -15.98
N PRO A 69 -17.55 -18.25 -15.68
CA PRO A 69 -16.20 -18.61 -15.25
C PRO A 69 -15.21 -18.40 -16.40
N VAL A 70 -14.42 -17.33 -16.30
CA VAL A 70 -13.25 -17.12 -17.15
C VAL A 70 -12.20 -18.12 -16.67
N ALA A 71 -11.90 -19.08 -17.56
CA ALA A 71 -10.76 -19.97 -17.41
C ALA A 71 -9.52 -19.15 -17.05
N GLN A 72 -8.83 -19.57 -15.98
CA GLN A 72 -7.61 -18.90 -15.50
C GLN A 72 -6.60 -18.83 -16.65
N LYS A 73 -6.50 -17.64 -17.25
CA LYS A 73 -5.47 -17.31 -18.22
C LYS A 73 -4.14 -17.39 -17.46
N ARG A 74 -3.31 -18.37 -17.83
CA ARG A 74 -1.88 -18.40 -17.45
C ARG A 74 -1.33 -16.98 -17.58
N PRO A 75 -0.48 -16.49 -16.66
CA PRO A 75 0.18 -15.21 -16.86
C PRO A 75 0.94 -15.31 -18.19
N SER A 76 0.41 -14.67 -19.22
CA SER A 76 1.15 -14.39 -20.43
C SER A 76 2.41 -13.63 -20.02
N PRO A 77 3.56 -13.84 -20.69
CA PRO A 77 4.70 -12.97 -20.48
C PRO A 77 4.18 -11.55 -20.64
N VAL A 78 4.39 -10.73 -19.62
CA VAL A 78 4.12 -9.29 -19.69
C VAL A 78 4.96 -8.82 -20.87
N VAL A 79 4.32 -8.66 -22.03
CA VAL A 79 4.88 -7.86 -23.10
C VAL A 79 5.12 -6.53 -22.42
N ALA A 80 6.38 -6.10 -22.35
CA ALA A 80 6.74 -4.78 -21.89
C ALA A 80 6.05 -3.81 -22.86
N GLU A 81 4.79 -3.51 -22.58
CA GLU A 81 4.02 -2.49 -23.25
C GLU A 81 4.82 -1.22 -23.00
N ALA A 82 5.33 -0.65 -24.10
CA ALA A 82 6.22 0.49 -24.05
C ALA A 82 5.62 1.52 -23.10
N ILE A 83 6.34 1.81 -21.99
CA ILE A 83 5.96 2.89 -21.10
C ILE A 83 5.79 4.11 -22.01
N PRO A 84 4.63 4.79 -22.01
CA PRO A 84 4.42 5.95 -22.85
C PRO A 84 5.61 6.89 -22.70
N GLU A 85 6.26 7.27 -23.81
CA GLU A 85 7.49 8.08 -23.80
C GLU A 85 7.33 9.37 -22.98
N ASP A 86 6.08 9.86 -22.83
CA ASP A 86 5.73 11.04 -22.04
C ASP A 86 4.71 10.76 -20.91
N LEU A 87 5.01 9.80 -20.04
CA LEU A 87 4.19 9.58 -18.84
C LEU A 87 4.22 10.79 -17.89
N GLU A 88 5.36 11.48 -17.81
CA GLU A 88 5.52 12.65 -16.93
C GLU A 88 4.66 13.82 -17.40
N GLY A 89 4.69 14.18 -18.69
CA GLY A 89 3.83 15.23 -19.25
C GLY A 89 2.35 14.90 -19.08
N ARG A 90 1.94 13.65 -19.30
CA ARG A 90 0.55 13.22 -19.05
C ARG A 90 0.11 13.37 -17.60
N LEU A 91 0.99 13.09 -16.64
CA LEU A 91 0.70 13.26 -15.22
C LEU A 91 0.64 14.74 -14.83
N LEU A 92 1.53 15.57 -15.39
CA LEU A 92 1.51 17.02 -15.21
C LEU A 92 0.23 17.65 -15.78
N SER A 93 -0.17 17.31 -17.00
CA SER A 93 -1.43 17.78 -17.59
C SER A 93 -2.67 17.26 -16.86
N LEU A 94 -2.58 16.15 -16.12
CA LEU A 94 -3.66 15.71 -15.23
C LEU A 94 -3.66 16.53 -13.93
N ALA A 95 -2.49 16.80 -13.35
CA ALA A 95 -2.37 17.64 -12.16
C ALA A 95 -2.86 19.07 -12.40
N GLU A 96 -2.58 19.66 -13.56
CA GLU A 96 -3.07 20.98 -13.98
C GLU A 96 -4.60 21.03 -13.98
N ARG A 97 -5.26 20.14 -14.73
CA ARG A 97 -6.73 20.06 -14.76
C ARG A 97 -7.36 19.82 -13.38
N MET A 98 -6.70 19.02 -12.53
CA MET A 98 -7.17 18.81 -11.16
C MET A 98 -6.97 20.04 -10.28
N THR A 99 -5.96 20.86 -10.57
CA THR A 99 -5.74 22.16 -9.90
C THR A 99 -6.82 23.14 -10.34
N ASP A 100 -7.09 23.26 -11.63
CA ASP A 100 -8.15 24.12 -12.17
C ASP A 100 -9.52 23.76 -11.57
N GLU A 101 -9.88 22.47 -11.54
CA GLU A 101 -11.13 22.03 -10.90
C GLU A 101 -11.19 22.40 -9.41
N LEU A 102 -10.07 22.31 -8.70
CA LEU A 102 -10.02 22.71 -7.30
C LEU A 102 -10.16 24.22 -7.15
N GLU A 103 -9.51 25.01 -7.99
CA GLU A 103 -9.63 26.47 -8.00
C GLU A 103 -11.08 26.90 -8.27
N ASP A 104 -11.70 26.41 -9.34
CA ASP A 104 -13.10 26.71 -9.69
C ASP A 104 -14.07 26.36 -8.55
N ILE A 105 -13.99 25.14 -8.00
CA ILE A 105 -14.91 24.73 -6.94
C ILE A 105 -14.65 25.52 -5.65
N THR A 106 -13.39 25.88 -5.34
CA THR A 106 -13.10 26.71 -4.16
C THR A 106 -13.58 28.15 -4.33
N ALA A 107 -13.45 28.74 -5.53
CA ALA A 107 -13.92 30.08 -5.85
C ALA A 107 -15.45 30.18 -5.74
N HIS A 108 -16.16 29.15 -6.22
CA HIS A 108 -17.63 29.11 -6.24
C HIS A 108 -18.25 28.30 -5.10
N HIS A 109 -17.47 27.88 -4.10
CA HIS A 109 -17.96 26.98 -3.05
C HIS A 109 -19.18 27.55 -2.31
N GLY A 110 -19.14 28.84 -1.98
CA GLY A 110 -20.23 29.53 -1.29
C GLY A 110 -21.49 29.58 -2.14
N GLU A 111 -21.39 30.05 -3.38
CA GLU A 111 -22.50 30.15 -4.34
C GLU A 111 -23.15 28.79 -4.61
N ILE A 112 -22.34 27.74 -4.80
CA ILE A 112 -22.85 26.39 -5.04
C ILE A 112 -23.52 25.82 -3.78
N SER A 113 -22.99 26.10 -2.59
CA SER A 113 -23.59 25.65 -1.33
C SER A 113 -24.93 26.32 -1.08
N GLU A 114 -25.00 27.63 -1.29
CA GLU A 114 -26.24 28.41 -1.19
C GLU A 114 -27.28 27.92 -2.21
N ALA A 115 -26.87 27.68 -3.46
CA ALA A 115 -27.75 27.12 -4.48
C ALA A 115 -28.29 25.73 -4.08
N ILE A 116 -27.44 24.86 -3.52
CA ILE A 116 -27.86 23.55 -3.00
C ILE A 116 -28.87 23.71 -1.87
N GLU A 117 -28.63 24.64 -0.93
CA GLU A 117 -29.54 24.89 0.19
C GLU A 117 -30.90 25.40 -0.27
N ILE A 118 -30.94 26.34 -1.21
CA ILE A 118 -32.18 26.88 -1.78
C ILE A 118 -32.95 25.79 -2.53
N GLU A 119 -32.27 25.03 -3.39
CA GLU A 119 -32.88 24.00 -4.25
C GLU A 119 -33.32 22.74 -3.47
N THR A 120 -32.80 22.56 -2.25
CA THR A 120 -33.16 21.43 -1.37
C THR A 120 -33.97 21.87 -0.14
N ALA A 121 -34.34 23.15 -0.05
CA ALA A 121 -35.05 23.71 1.11
C ALA A 121 -36.40 23.04 1.41
N ASN A 122 -37.07 22.56 0.36
CA ASN A 122 -38.39 21.92 0.44
C ASN A 122 -38.31 20.38 0.43
N ASP A 123 -37.12 19.80 0.46
CA ASP A 123 -36.97 18.34 0.48
C ASP A 123 -37.45 17.79 1.83
N GLU A 124 -38.23 16.70 1.79
CA GLU A 124 -38.72 16.01 3.00
C GLU A 124 -37.57 15.41 3.84
N ASN A 125 -36.43 15.13 3.22
CA ASN A 125 -35.25 14.61 3.91
C ASN A 125 -33.94 15.26 3.41
N SER A 126 -32.96 15.32 4.30
CA SER A 126 -31.63 15.89 4.03
C SER A 126 -30.75 15.05 3.10
N ARG A 127 -31.19 13.86 2.66
CA ARG A 127 -30.30 12.90 1.97
C ARG A 127 -29.81 13.45 0.64
N ARG A 128 -30.68 14.14 -0.11
CA ARG A 128 -30.33 14.77 -1.39
C ARG A 128 -29.34 15.92 -1.17
N ARG A 129 -29.63 16.81 -0.23
CA ARG A 129 -28.73 17.89 0.19
C ARG A 129 -27.36 17.37 0.61
N ASP A 130 -27.31 16.37 1.49
CA ASP A 130 -26.06 15.80 2.00
C ASP A 130 -25.23 15.15 0.88
N ALA A 131 -25.88 14.52 -0.10
CA ALA A 131 -25.21 13.96 -1.27
C ALA A 131 -24.60 15.05 -2.16
N MET A 132 -25.32 16.17 -2.36
CA MET A 132 -24.82 17.32 -3.13
C MET A 132 -23.68 18.04 -2.40
N MET A 133 -23.83 18.33 -1.10
CA MET A 133 -22.78 18.91 -0.27
C MET A 133 -21.52 18.03 -0.22
N LYS A 134 -21.71 16.71 -0.24
CA LYS A 134 -20.59 15.76 -0.32
C LYS A 134 -19.90 15.77 -1.68
N ALA A 135 -20.62 16.00 -2.78
CA ALA A 135 -20.03 16.04 -4.12
C ALA A 135 -19.13 17.28 -4.33
N ILE A 136 -19.49 18.41 -3.71
CA ILE A 136 -18.66 19.62 -3.73
C ILE A 136 -17.46 19.52 -2.76
N SER A 137 -17.52 18.64 -1.76
CA SER A 137 -16.44 18.40 -0.81
C SER A 137 -15.13 17.93 -1.49
N HIS A 138 -14.02 18.57 -1.15
CA HIS A 138 -12.70 18.40 -1.78
C HIS A 138 -11.75 17.27 -1.30
N PRO A 139 -11.99 16.47 -0.24
CA PRO A 139 -10.96 15.56 0.29
C PRO A 139 -10.40 14.54 -0.71
N MET A 140 -11.24 14.01 -1.61
CA MET A 140 -10.80 12.98 -2.56
C MET A 140 -9.92 13.57 -3.67
N ARG A 141 -10.29 14.74 -4.21
CA ARG A 141 -9.54 15.46 -5.25
C ARG A 141 -8.18 15.93 -4.76
N THR A 142 -8.10 16.54 -3.57
CA THR A 142 -6.83 16.99 -2.98
C THR A 142 -5.87 15.83 -2.71
N ASN A 143 -6.40 14.68 -2.26
CA ASN A 143 -5.59 13.48 -2.08
C ASN A 143 -5.08 12.91 -3.40
N SER A 144 -5.91 12.87 -4.45
CA SER A 144 -5.49 12.45 -5.79
C SER A 144 -4.40 13.38 -6.36
N LEU A 145 -4.56 14.71 -6.24
CA LEU A 145 -3.55 15.68 -6.68
C LEU A 145 -2.22 15.49 -5.92
N LYS A 146 -2.28 15.28 -4.59
CA LYS A 146 -1.09 14.96 -3.78
C LYS A 146 -0.40 13.69 -4.26
N THR A 147 -1.16 12.62 -4.54
CA THR A 147 -0.60 11.37 -5.07
C THR A 147 0.05 11.60 -6.44
N ILE A 148 -0.59 12.35 -7.34
CA ILE A 148 -0.01 12.66 -8.65
C ILE A 148 1.28 13.46 -8.48
N ALA A 149 1.29 14.52 -7.68
CA ALA A 149 2.48 15.31 -7.39
C ALA A 149 3.63 14.46 -6.82
N GLN A 150 3.32 13.54 -5.91
CA GLN A 150 4.31 12.58 -5.39
C GLN A 150 4.82 11.63 -6.48
N THR A 151 3.96 11.12 -7.36
CA THR A 151 4.39 10.26 -8.47
C THR A 151 5.26 11.00 -9.48
N VAL A 152 4.93 12.25 -9.82
CA VAL A 152 5.73 13.11 -10.70
C VAL A 152 7.10 13.38 -10.06
N ALA A 153 7.14 13.73 -8.76
CA ALA A 153 8.41 13.93 -8.05
C ALA A 153 9.29 12.66 -8.02
N LEU A 154 8.69 11.47 -7.96
CA LEU A 154 9.42 10.20 -8.03
C LEU A 154 9.92 9.88 -9.45
N LEU A 155 9.22 10.33 -10.49
CA LEU A 155 9.64 10.20 -11.89
C LEU A 155 10.77 11.19 -12.21
N GLY A 156 10.59 12.48 -11.94
CA GLY A 156 11.61 13.53 -12.13
C GLY A 156 12.80 13.40 -11.17
N GLY A 157 12.59 12.83 -9.98
CA GLY A 157 13.64 12.54 -9.00
C GLY A 157 14.62 11.44 -9.41
N LYS A 158 14.37 10.72 -10.52
CA LYS A 158 15.35 9.81 -11.13
C LYS A 158 16.26 10.50 -12.16
N ALA A 159 15.91 11.69 -12.66
CA ALA A 159 16.79 12.49 -13.51
C ALA A 159 17.94 13.13 -12.69
N GLY A 160 17.71 13.35 -11.40
CA GLY A 160 18.76 13.64 -10.42
C GLY A 160 19.13 12.40 -9.63
N ALA A 161 19.75 11.40 -10.27
CA ALA A 161 20.34 10.28 -9.56
C ALA A 161 21.23 10.83 -8.43
N LYS A 162 20.77 10.70 -7.18
CA LYS A 162 21.67 10.78 -6.04
C LYS A 162 22.70 9.69 -6.28
N LYS A 163 23.87 10.08 -6.81
CA LYS A 163 25.04 9.20 -7.00
C LYS A 163 25.12 8.31 -5.77
N GLY A 164 25.17 6.99 -6.00
CA GLY A 164 25.18 6.02 -4.90
C GLY A 164 26.25 6.42 -3.89
N LYS A 165 26.06 6.11 -2.60
CA LYS A 165 26.97 6.53 -1.51
C LYS A 165 28.46 6.23 -1.82
N LYS A 166 28.71 5.15 -2.58
CA LYS A 166 30.03 4.72 -3.08
C LYS A 166 30.61 5.66 -4.14
N GLU A 167 29.77 6.19 -5.03
CA GLU A 167 30.17 7.08 -6.11
C GLU A 167 30.37 8.51 -5.62
N GLN A 168 29.58 8.97 -4.64
CA GLN A 168 29.85 10.22 -3.91
C GLN A 168 31.18 10.16 -3.13
N GLN A 169 31.49 9.02 -2.51
CA GLN A 169 32.77 8.84 -1.81
C GLN A 169 33.95 8.81 -2.79
N LYS A 170 33.77 8.22 -3.97
CA LYS A 170 34.77 8.22 -5.03
C LYS A 170 35.05 9.63 -5.56
N ASP A 171 34.02 10.38 -5.91
CA ASP A 171 34.16 11.78 -6.36
C ASP A 171 34.80 12.66 -5.26
N ALA A 172 34.42 12.46 -4.00
CA ALA A 172 35.01 13.20 -2.88
C ALA A 172 36.49 12.85 -2.68
N ALA A 173 36.88 11.58 -2.87
CA ALA A 173 38.27 11.15 -2.81
C ALA A 173 39.09 11.68 -4.00
N GLU A 174 38.52 11.69 -5.21
CA GLU A 174 39.17 12.24 -6.41
C GLU A 174 39.38 13.76 -6.28
N ASN A 175 38.39 14.48 -5.77
CA ASN A 175 38.50 15.91 -5.49
C ASN A 175 39.43 16.23 -4.31
N ALA A 176 39.60 15.32 -3.34
CA ALA A 176 40.59 15.48 -2.27
C ALA A 176 42.02 15.16 -2.75
N SER A 177 42.16 14.29 -3.77
CA SER A 177 43.45 13.92 -4.37
C SER A 177 44.01 14.95 -5.35
N SER A 178 43.20 15.94 -5.75
CA SER A 178 43.57 17.00 -6.67
C SER A 178 43.34 18.38 -6.03
N GLY A 179 44.29 19.30 -6.19
CA GLY A 179 44.21 20.66 -5.64
C GLY A 179 45.11 20.88 -4.42
N ARG A 180 44.77 21.88 -3.60
CA ARG A 180 45.64 22.46 -2.54
C ARG A 180 46.09 21.46 -1.46
N PHE A 181 45.42 20.30 -1.36
CA PHE A 181 45.72 19.24 -0.39
C PHE A 181 46.24 17.94 -1.03
N ALA A 182 46.62 17.97 -2.32
CA ALA A 182 47.20 16.80 -2.97
C ALA A 182 48.54 16.39 -2.30
N PRO A 183 48.81 15.08 -2.13
CA PRO A 183 50.05 14.61 -1.52
C PRO A 183 51.26 15.02 -2.39
N MET A 184 52.24 15.67 -1.77
CA MET A 184 53.44 16.15 -2.45
C MET A 184 54.28 14.96 -2.93
N ASN A 185 54.69 14.99 -4.21
CA ASN A 185 55.55 13.94 -4.77
C ASN A 185 56.85 13.81 -3.96
N GLN A 186 57.21 12.58 -3.62
CA GLN A 186 58.42 12.30 -2.86
C GLN A 186 59.66 12.78 -3.63
N PRO A 187 60.62 13.46 -2.96
CA PRO A 187 61.82 13.95 -3.62
C PRO A 187 62.63 12.77 -4.15
N LYS A 188 62.96 12.82 -5.45
CA LYS A 188 63.76 11.79 -6.11
C LYS A 188 65.20 11.86 -5.59
N LEU A 189 65.68 10.76 -5.01
CA LEU A 189 67.07 10.61 -4.60
C LEU A 189 67.95 10.55 -5.87
N VAL A 190 68.62 11.65 -6.21
CA VAL A 190 69.60 11.66 -7.29
C VAL A 190 70.91 11.10 -6.73
N VAL A 191 71.10 9.79 -6.86
CA VAL A 191 72.38 9.16 -6.52
C VAL A 191 73.30 9.32 -7.72
N ASN A 192 74.21 10.28 -7.64
CA ASN A 192 75.20 10.56 -8.68
C ASN A 192 76.43 9.69 -8.43
N ASN A 193 76.40 8.43 -8.89
CA ASN A 193 77.57 7.54 -8.86
C ASN A 193 78.40 7.77 -10.13
N GLY A 194 79.14 8.88 -10.16
CA GLY A 194 80.22 9.13 -11.10
C GLY A 194 81.53 8.53 -10.58
N LYS A 195 82.24 7.82 -11.48
CA LYS A 195 83.53 7.13 -11.31
C LYS A 195 84.64 7.97 -10.71
#